data_AF-A0A0H2S3T6-F1
#
_entry.id   AF-A0A0H2S3T6-F1
#
_cell.length_a   1.000
_cell.length_b   1.000
_cell.length_c   1.000
_cell.angle_alpha   90.00
_cell.angle_beta   90.00
_cell.angle_gamma   90.00
#
_symmetry.space_group_name_H-M   'P 1'
#
loop_
_entity.id
_entity.type
_entity.pdbx_description
1 polymer ?
#
loop_
_entity_poly.entity_id
_entity_poly.type
_entity_poly.pdbx_seq_one_letter_code
_entity_poly.pdbx_strand_id
1 'polypeptide(L)'
;MVVIIEKDFVMPPPPYLASEHRLSTQSLASSVYSQVSGTSTSAPRQRQRSPKPFSKLPSHLVLYIVHRMLPDAYTLDSAGQRYTEEELSRRTTRTLYWMANSLRFVNRTFYMATMHILRSTYLAKYLSLIKKPYTSDPFPLSSQPARPKGDSFLSSMQRESFVLDLFLLFQLREDVFADESSLHLEREDSLRDLFSFMQPRARLEDLIRDFGCNAGLVYTSQSRSASNQQSSSNSRRQSEYSLSERMSTASLRGTHITPLHPNALPFESISISFSIRRIGIVLSSQGGRKRTIVEIPRDRSETLERCASHLIHELKGWADSTQSTRR
;
A
#
# COMPACT_ATOMS: atom_id res chain seq x y z
N MET A 1 -18.31 25.96 7.14
CA MET A 1 -17.93 24.54 7.00
C MET A 1 -17.02 24.45 5.79
N VAL A 2 -15.70 24.43 6.01
CA VAL A 2 -14.72 24.31 4.92
C VAL A 2 -14.68 22.84 4.55
N VAL A 3 -15.35 22.48 3.45
CA VAL A 3 -15.30 21.13 2.90
C VAL A 3 -13.93 21.00 2.25
N ILE A 4 -13.08 20.13 2.79
CA ILE A 4 -11.83 19.76 2.12
C ILE A 4 -12.20 19.13 0.79
N ILE A 5 -11.85 19.79 -0.30
CA ILE A 5 -11.97 19.22 -1.64
C ILE A 5 -10.72 18.37 -1.82
N GLU A 6 -10.85 17.11 -2.25
CA GLU A 6 -9.74 16.20 -2.62
C GLU A 6 -8.65 16.88 -3.50
N LYS A 7 -8.99 17.99 -4.16
CA LYS A 7 -8.09 18.79 -4.98
C LYS A 7 -6.92 19.44 -4.22
N ASP A 8 -7.03 19.72 -2.93
CA ASP A 8 -5.94 20.35 -2.17
C ASP A 8 -4.87 19.34 -1.74
N PHE A 9 -5.17 18.04 -1.87
CA PHE A 9 -4.29 16.91 -1.60
C PHE A 9 -4.04 16.08 -2.86
N VAL A 10 -4.02 16.71 -4.05
CA VAL A 10 -3.60 16.01 -5.28
C VAL A 10 -2.12 15.68 -5.15
N MET A 11 -1.86 14.57 -4.48
CA MET A 11 -0.58 13.90 -4.50
C MET A 11 -0.37 13.51 -5.96
N PRO A 12 0.70 13.97 -6.62
CA PRO A 12 0.97 13.52 -7.98
C PRO A 12 1.00 11.99 -7.96
N PRO A 13 0.33 11.32 -8.91
CA PRO A 13 0.31 9.87 -8.95
C PRO A 13 1.76 9.38 -8.91
N PRO A 14 2.08 8.36 -8.09
CA PRO A 14 3.43 7.86 -7.99
C PRO A 14 3.98 7.58 -9.39
N PRO A 15 5.19 8.06 -9.75
CA PRO A 15 5.67 8.08 -11.14
C PRO A 15 5.75 6.70 -11.80
N TYR A 16 5.65 5.62 -11.01
CA TYR A 16 5.66 4.24 -11.47
C TYR A 16 4.28 3.68 -11.86
N LEU A 17 3.16 4.39 -11.64
CA LEU A 17 1.87 3.99 -12.20
C LEU A 17 1.73 4.35 -13.69
N ALA A 18 2.56 5.26 -14.20
CA ALA A 18 2.54 5.67 -15.61
C ALA A 18 3.17 4.64 -16.57
N SER A 19 3.87 3.63 -16.04
CA SER A 19 4.75 2.75 -16.84
C SER A 19 4.03 1.58 -17.51
N GLU A 20 2.86 1.16 -17.03
CA GLU A 20 2.21 -0.06 -17.54
C GLU A 20 1.45 0.13 -18.87
N HIS A 21 1.21 1.38 -19.30
CA HIS A 21 0.47 1.67 -20.53
C HIS A 21 1.32 1.96 -21.78
N ARG A 22 2.67 1.82 -21.72
CA ARG A 22 3.58 2.24 -22.82
C ARG A 22 4.29 1.10 -23.57
N LEU A 23 3.73 -0.11 -23.59
CA LEU A 23 4.25 -1.21 -24.41
C LEU A 23 3.49 -1.34 -25.74
N SER A 24 3.57 -0.33 -26.60
CA SER A 24 3.23 -0.48 -28.03
C SER A 24 3.65 0.77 -28.81
N THR A 25 4.95 0.99 -29.01
CA THR A 25 5.42 1.84 -30.10
C THR A 25 6.85 1.43 -30.46
N GLN A 26 6.92 0.50 -31.42
CA GLN A 26 8.15 0.06 -32.04
C GLN A 26 8.76 1.20 -32.88
N SER A 27 10.03 1.50 -32.56
CA SER A 27 11.18 1.45 -33.48
C SER A 27 10.93 1.67 -34.98
N LEU A 28 11.37 2.83 -35.49
CA LEU A 28 11.99 3.04 -36.82
C LEU A 28 13.08 4.13 -36.61
N ALA A 29 14.38 3.77 -36.60
CA ALA A 29 15.36 4.00 -37.68
C ALA A 29 15.34 5.44 -38.26
N SER A 30 16.42 6.24 -38.35
CA SER A 30 17.75 6.01 -38.93
C SER A 30 18.66 7.21 -38.51
N SER A 31 19.93 7.08 -38.13
CA SER A 31 21.13 6.74 -38.91
C SER A 31 21.42 7.68 -40.09
N VAL A 32 22.26 8.70 -39.89
CA VAL A 32 23.02 9.38 -40.95
C VAL A 32 24.44 9.66 -40.47
N TYR A 33 25.38 9.32 -41.36
CA TYR A 33 26.83 9.21 -41.25
C TYR A 33 27.60 10.52 -40.98
N SER A 34 28.79 10.38 -40.36
CA SER A 34 30.02 10.96 -40.93
C SER A 34 31.27 10.21 -40.46
N GLN A 35 32.04 9.77 -41.45
CA GLN A 35 33.33 9.09 -41.33
C GLN A 35 34.47 10.10 -41.31
N VAL A 36 35.42 9.93 -40.38
CA VAL A 36 36.77 10.50 -40.51
C VAL A 36 37.77 9.42 -40.09
N SER A 37 38.60 9.02 -41.04
CA SER A 37 39.67 8.03 -40.88
C SER A 37 40.90 8.69 -40.29
N GLY A 38 41.34 8.22 -39.13
CA GLY A 38 42.60 8.61 -38.50
C GLY A 38 43.26 7.39 -37.86
N THR A 39 44.42 7.00 -38.38
CA THR A 39 45.27 5.91 -37.87
C THR A 39 46.03 6.39 -36.63
N SER A 40 45.57 6.03 -35.44
CA SER A 40 46.34 6.21 -34.19
C SER A 40 46.16 5.02 -33.24
N THR A 41 47.29 4.33 -33.08
CA THR A 41 47.82 3.62 -31.90
C THR A 41 46.82 3.15 -30.84
N SER A 42 46.59 1.84 -30.82
CA SER A 42 45.70 1.12 -29.91
C SER A 42 46.21 1.09 -28.46
N ALA A 43 45.73 2.02 -27.62
CA ALA A 43 45.75 1.86 -26.17
C ALA A 43 44.71 0.81 -25.73
N PRO A 44 44.95 0.03 -24.66
CA PRO A 44 44.02 -0.99 -24.21
C PRO A 44 42.70 -0.34 -23.79
N ARG A 45 41.64 -0.56 -24.58
CA ARG A 45 40.27 -0.17 -24.29
C ARG A 45 39.87 -0.73 -22.92
N GLN A 46 40.02 0.07 -21.87
CA GLN A 46 39.38 -0.18 -20.60
C GLN A 46 37.88 -0.29 -20.90
N ARG A 47 37.34 -1.49 -20.74
CA ARG A 47 35.90 -1.75 -20.84
C ARG A 47 35.22 -0.86 -19.81
N GLN A 48 34.71 0.29 -20.24
CA GLN A 48 33.87 1.14 -19.42
C GLN A 48 32.65 0.31 -19.03
N ARG A 49 32.69 -0.23 -17.81
CA ARG A 49 31.55 -0.93 -17.25
C ARG A 49 30.46 0.11 -17.10
N SER A 50 29.35 -0.09 -17.79
CA SER A 50 28.19 0.78 -17.63
C SER A 50 27.81 0.81 -16.14
N PRO A 51 27.57 2.01 -15.57
CA PRO A 51 27.18 2.13 -14.17
C PRO A 51 25.93 1.27 -13.93
N LYS A 52 26.01 0.40 -12.92
CA LYS A 52 24.87 -0.46 -12.55
C LYS A 52 23.78 0.44 -11.96
N PRO A 53 22.52 0.33 -12.41
CA PRO A 53 21.45 1.17 -11.89
C PRO A 53 21.17 0.85 -10.41
N PHE A 54 20.77 1.85 -9.64
CA PHE A 54 20.38 1.71 -8.23
C PHE A 54 19.26 0.69 -8.01
N SER A 55 18.46 0.38 -9.03
CA SER A 55 17.42 -0.66 -8.98
C SER A 55 17.97 -2.08 -8.76
N LYS A 56 19.27 -2.30 -8.99
CA LYS A 56 19.94 -3.59 -8.73
C LYS A 56 20.46 -3.73 -7.30
N LEU A 57 20.37 -2.69 -6.46
CA LEU A 57 20.76 -2.78 -5.06
C LEU A 57 19.72 -3.62 -4.28
N PRO A 58 20.18 -4.54 -3.40
CA PRO A 58 19.30 -5.20 -2.44
C PRO A 58 18.51 -4.20 -1.58
N SER A 59 17.24 -4.50 -1.33
CA SER A 59 16.31 -3.62 -0.58
C SER A 59 16.83 -3.25 0.82
N HIS A 60 17.46 -4.20 1.53
CA HIS A 60 18.02 -3.95 2.86
C HIS A 60 19.15 -2.92 2.85
N LEU A 61 19.96 -2.86 1.78
CA LEU A 61 21.00 -1.83 1.66
C LEU A 61 20.40 -0.46 1.40
N VAL A 62 19.35 -0.38 0.57
CA VAL A 62 18.65 0.89 0.35
C VAL A 62 18.01 1.37 1.65
N LEU A 63 17.34 0.49 2.40
CA LEU A 63 16.77 0.82 3.70
C LEU A 63 17.86 1.30 4.69
N TYR A 64 19.01 0.63 4.73
CA TYR A 64 20.16 1.05 5.54
C TYR A 64 20.67 2.44 5.15
N ILE A 65 20.83 2.71 3.85
CA ILE A 65 21.26 4.03 3.34
C ILE A 65 20.26 5.11 3.79
N VAL A 66 18.97 4.88 3.62
CA VAL A 66 17.93 5.86 4.00
C VAL A 66 17.90 6.06 5.51
N HIS A 67 18.03 5.01 6.33
CA HIS A 67 18.15 5.15 7.78
C HIS A 67 19.38 5.98 8.19
N ARG A 68 20.51 5.83 7.50
CA ARG A 68 21.73 6.61 7.74
C ARG A 68 21.59 8.10 7.37
N MET A 69 20.53 8.49 6.67
CA MET A 69 20.23 9.90 6.41
C MET A 69 19.56 10.59 7.60
N LEU A 70 18.97 9.84 8.53
CA LEU A 70 18.38 10.41 9.73
C LEU A 70 19.48 10.88 10.70
N PRO A 71 19.30 12.05 11.35
CA PRO A 71 20.21 12.50 12.39
C PRO A 71 20.31 11.47 13.52
N ASP A 72 21.53 11.11 13.89
CA ASP A 72 21.83 10.28 15.06
C ASP A 72 22.17 11.17 16.27
N ALA A 73 21.95 10.67 17.49
CA ALA A 73 22.29 11.37 18.74
C ALA A 73 23.79 11.71 18.85
N TYR A 74 24.64 11.02 18.08
CA TYR A 74 26.08 11.26 18.00
C TYR A 74 26.48 12.22 16.88
N THR A 75 25.53 12.79 16.14
CA THR A 75 25.84 13.75 15.08
C THR A 75 26.42 15.01 15.71
N LEU A 76 27.63 15.38 15.29
CA LEU A 76 28.28 16.62 15.73
C LEU A 76 27.97 17.75 14.74
N ASP A 77 27.95 18.97 15.24
CA ASP A 77 27.85 20.16 14.42
C ASP A 77 29.18 20.56 13.77
N SER A 78 29.12 21.60 12.95
CA SER A 78 30.31 22.15 12.28
C SER A 78 31.38 22.64 13.26
N ALA A 79 31.02 22.89 14.52
CA ALA A 79 31.91 23.28 15.61
C ALA A 79 32.36 22.09 16.48
N GLY A 80 31.95 20.87 16.15
CA GLY A 80 32.25 19.66 16.92
C GLY A 80 31.42 19.50 18.21
N GLN A 81 30.40 20.33 18.42
CA GLN A 81 29.48 20.23 19.54
C GLN A 81 28.33 19.25 19.25
N ARG A 82 27.76 18.66 20.30
CA ARG A 82 26.59 17.80 20.19
C ARG A 82 25.33 18.66 20.03
N TYR A 83 24.43 18.24 19.16
CA TYR A 83 23.12 18.87 19.04
C TYR A 83 22.33 18.78 20.34
N THR A 84 21.60 19.84 20.64
CA THR A 84 20.53 19.77 21.65
C THR A 84 19.41 18.84 21.17
N GLU A 85 18.61 18.30 22.10
CA GLU A 85 17.49 17.41 21.76
C GLU A 85 16.48 18.11 20.83
N GLU A 86 16.24 19.41 21.06
CA GLU A 86 15.36 20.22 20.23
C GLU A 86 15.90 20.38 18.80
N GLU A 87 17.19 20.69 18.64
CA GLU A 87 17.82 20.80 17.31
C GLU A 87 17.81 19.46 16.57
N LEU A 88 18.05 18.36 17.28
CA LEU A 88 18.00 17.01 16.71
C LEU A 88 16.58 16.68 16.22
N SER A 89 15.56 17.03 17.00
CA SER A 89 14.15 16.89 16.64
C SER A 89 13.83 17.68 15.36
N ARG A 90 14.13 19.00 15.34
CA ARG A 90 13.91 19.87 14.16
C ARG A 90 14.60 19.34 12.90
N ARG A 91 15.85 18.86 13.03
CA ARG A 91 16.58 18.26 11.90
C ARG A 91 15.95 16.96 11.43
N THR A 92 15.47 16.14 12.35
CA THR A 92 14.78 14.89 12.03
C THR A 92 13.49 15.20 11.27
N THR A 93 12.67 16.14 11.76
CA THR A 93 11.44 16.61 11.08
C THR A 93 11.73 17.10 9.66
N ARG A 94 12.73 17.97 9.48
CA ARG A 94 13.14 18.46 8.15
C ARG A 94 13.60 17.34 7.22
N THR A 95 14.34 16.37 7.76
CA THR A 95 14.81 15.21 6.98
C THR A 95 13.64 14.34 6.54
N LEU A 96 12.70 14.03 7.44
CA LEU A 96 11.50 13.25 7.11
C LEU A 96 10.61 13.99 6.09
N TYR A 97 10.47 15.31 6.22
CA TYR A 97 9.74 16.13 5.26
C TYR A 97 10.39 16.13 3.88
N TRP A 98 11.73 16.26 3.81
CA TRP A 98 12.48 16.11 2.56
C TRP A 98 12.33 14.71 1.96
N MET A 99 12.38 13.67 2.77
CA MET A 99 12.15 12.29 2.31
C MET A 99 10.76 12.15 1.67
N ALA A 100 9.73 12.70 2.33
CA ALA A 100 8.36 12.68 1.86
C ALA A 100 8.13 13.53 0.61
N ASN A 101 8.85 14.63 0.39
CA ASN A 101 8.62 15.52 -0.75
C ASN A 101 9.63 15.40 -1.89
N SER A 102 10.73 14.69 -1.68
CA SER A 102 11.80 14.55 -2.67
C SER A 102 12.23 13.10 -2.85
N LEU A 103 12.75 12.45 -1.81
CA LEU A 103 13.39 11.13 -1.95
C LEU A 103 12.44 10.05 -2.46
N ARG A 104 11.18 10.06 -1.99
CA ARG A 104 10.18 9.07 -2.41
C ARG A 104 9.90 9.06 -3.92
N PHE A 105 10.22 10.14 -4.64
CA PHE A 105 9.95 10.27 -6.07
C PHE A 105 11.09 9.79 -6.97
N VAL A 106 12.25 9.43 -6.40
CA VAL A 106 13.45 9.04 -7.18
C VAL A 106 13.24 7.71 -7.91
N ASN A 107 12.84 6.67 -7.20
CA ASN A 107 12.47 5.38 -7.79
C ASN A 107 11.59 4.56 -6.83
N ARG A 108 11.02 3.45 -7.31
CA ARG A 108 10.15 2.56 -6.52
C ARG A 108 10.84 2.03 -5.26
N THR A 109 12.12 1.68 -5.31
CA THR A 109 12.83 1.15 -4.15
C THR A 109 13.00 2.21 -3.05
N PHE A 110 13.34 3.44 -3.43
CA PHE A 110 13.40 4.58 -2.49
C PHE A 110 12.03 4.94 -1.95
N TYR A 111 10.98 4.90 -2.78
CA TYR A 111 9.61 5.06 -2.29
C TYR A 111 9.32 4.06 -1.16
N MET A 112 9.61 2.77 -1.35
CA MET A 112 9.32 1.75 -0.33
C MET A 112 10.12 1.95 0.95
N ALA A 113 11.43 2.18 0.83
CA ALA A 113 12.29 2.43 1.99
C ALA A 113 11.89 3.70 2.75
N THR A 114 11.58 4.77 2.02
CA THR A 114 11.14 6.05 2.58
C THR A 114 9.79 5.90 3.28
N MET A 115 8.79 5.36 2.60
CA MET A 115 7.46 5.15 3.17
C MET A 115 7.48 4.18 4.35
N HIS A 116 8.37 3.19 4.36
CA HIS A 116 8.56 2.32 5.51
C HIS A 116 8.98 3.10 6.76
N ILE A 117 10.05 3.90 6.64
CA ILE A 117 10.54 4.73 7.75
C ILE A 117 9.45 5.70 8.20
N LEU A 118 8.92 6.47 7.25
CA LEU A 118 7.85 7.44 7.47
C LEU A 118 6.67 6.82 8.23
N ARG A 119 6.09 5.73 7.72
CA ARG A 119 4.96 5.05 8.37
C ARG A 119 5.33 4.55 9.76
N SER A 120 6.49 3.93 9.94
CA SER A 120 6.92 3.42 11.25
C SER A 120 7.06 4.51 12.31
N THR A 121 7.56 5.69 11.93
CA THR A 121 7.71 6.84 12.82
C THR A 121 6.36 7.39 13.30
N TYR A 122 5.39 7.51 12.39
CA TYR A 122 4.09 8.14 12.69
C TYR A 122 3.00 7.15 13.11
N LEU A 123 3.26 5.83 13.06
CA LEU A 123 2.27 4.80 13.33
C LEU A 123 1.67 4.91 14.74
N ALA A 124 2.50 5.08 15.76
CA ALA A 124 2.01 5.18 17.14
C ALA A 124 1.10 6.41 17.33
N LYS A 125 1.46 7.56 16.75
CA LYS A 125 0.63 8.78 16.77
C LYS A 125 -0.69 8.55 16.04
N TYR A 126 -0.65 7.98 14.84
CA TYR A 126 -1.85 7.64 14.06
C TYR A 126 -2.81 6.74 14.86
N LEU A 127 -2.30 5.67 15.46
CA LEU A 127 -3.07 4.72 16.28
C LEU A 127 -3.78 5.39 17.46
N SER A 128 -3.12 6.36 18.10
CA SER A 128 -3.70 7.09 19.24
C SER A 128 -4.93 7.93 18.86
N LEU A 129 -5.02 8.35 17.60
CA LEU A 129 -6.11 9.17 17.07
C LEU A 129 -7.29 8.34 16.53
N ILE A 130 -7.10 7.03 16.31
CA ILE A 130 -8.18 6.15 15.89
C ILE A 130 -9.19 6.02 17.04
N LYS A 131 -10.43 6.42 16.76
CA LYS A 131 -11.52 6.31 17.74
C LYS A 131 -11.88 4.83 17.92
N LYS A 132 -11.87 4.35 19.15
CA LYS A 132 -12.59 3.10 19.49
C LYS A 132 -14.09 3.34 19.25
N PRO A 133 -14.87 2.41 18.67
CA PRO A 133 -14.62 0.98 18.46
C PRO A 133 -14.17 0.59 17.04
N TYR A 134 -13.65 1.53 16.24
CA TYR A 134 -13.57 1.37 14.78
C TYR A 134 -12.55 0.33 14.28
N THR A 135 -11.55 -0.10 15.06
CA THR A 135 -10.68 -1.24 14.75
C THR A 135 -9.69 -1.49 15.91
N SER A 136 -9.18 -2.73 16.03
CA SER A 136 -8.15 -3.11 17.02
C SER A 136 -6.76 -3.37 16.41
N ASP A 137 -6.61 -3.38 15.06
CA ASP A 137 -5.33 -3.66 14.40
C ASP A 137 -5.30 -3.15 12.93
N PRO A 138 -4.70 -1.98 12.62
CA PRO A 138 -4.60 -1.48 11.25
C PRO A 138 -3.58 -2.24 10.37
N PHE A 139 -2.77 -3.15 10.93
CA PHE A 139 -1.77 -3.91 10.16
C PHE A 139 -1.84 -5.42 10.49
N PRO A 140 -2.91 -6.12 10.05
CA PRO A 140 -3.07 -7.57 10.27
C PRO A 140 -1.97 -8.44 9.62
N LEU A 141 -1.07 -7.84 8.83
CA LEU A 141 0.10 -8.54 8.26
C LEU A 141 1.22 -8.77 9.27
N SER A 142 1.25 -8.07 10.41
CA SER A 142 2.26 -8.32 11.45
C SER A 142 1.97 -9.60 12.25
N SER A 143 0.70 -10.06 12.24
CA SER A 143 0.25 -11.25 12.97
C SER A 143 0.10 -12.50 12.09
N GLN A 144 0.30 -12.40 10.77
CA GLN A 144 0.30 -13.58 9.89
C GLN A 144 1.71 -14.17 9.73
N PRO A 145 1.90 -15.48 10.02
CA PRO A 145 3.17 -16.15 9.77
C PRO A 145 3.51 -16.13 8.28
N ALA A 146 4.78 -15.88 7.99
CA ALA A 146 5.36 -15.63 6.67
C ALA A 146 4.73 -16.47 5.53
N ARG A 147 3.94 -15.82 4.67
CA ARG A 147 3.54 -16.40 3.38
C ARG A 147 4.78 -16.55 2.48
N PRO A 148 4.79 -17.57 1.58
CA PRO A 148 5.94 -17.87 0.74
C PRO A 148 6.36 -16.65 -0.11
N LYS A 149 7.69 -16.49 -0.18
CA LYS A 149 8.44 -15.40 -0.81
C LYS A 149 8.14 -15.33 -2.32
N GLY A 150 7.18 -14.54 -2.74
CA GLY A 150 6.90 -14.36 -4.17
C GLY A 150 5.88 -13.28 -4.51
N ASP A 151 4.94 -13.01 -3.60
CA ASP A 151 3.90 -12.03 -3.89
C ASP A 151 4.38 -10.59 -3.73
N SER A 152 4.07 -9.81 -4.76
CA SER A 152 4.38 -8.38 -4.83
C SER A 152 3.73 -7.67 -3.64
N PHE A 153 4.55 -7.34 -2.63
CA PHE A 153 4.23 -6.61 -1.39
C PHE A 153 3.43 -5.30 -1.59
N LEU A 154 3.22 -4.90 -2.84
CA LEU A 154 2.75 -3.60 -3.28
C LEU A 154 1.33 -3.63 -3.83
N SER A 155 0.81 -4.81 -4.19
CA SER A 155 -0.58 -4.94 -4.67
C SER A 155 -1.58 -5.29 -3.56
N SER A 156 -1.10 -5.51 -2.33
CA SER A 156 -1.94 -5.54 -1.13
C SER A 156 -1.85 -4.20 -0.38
N MET A 157 -1.86 -3.06 -1.09
CA MET A 157 -2.03 -1.78 -0.41
C MET A 157 -3.42 -1.77 0.21
N GLN A 158 -3.44 -1.94 1.53
CA GLN A 158 -4.60 -1.70 2.35
C GLN A 158 -5.04 -0.26 2.12
N ARG A 159 -6.34 -0.05 1.90
CA ARG A 159 -6.85 1.31 1.66
C ARG A 159 -6.65 2.18 2.90
N GLU A 160 -6.67 1.59 4.09
CA GLU A 160 -6.30 2.28 5.34
C GLU A 160 -4.85 2.79 5.32
N SER A 161 -3.92 2.10 4.67
CA SER A 161 -2.53 2.58 4.53
C SER A 161 -2.45 3.90 3.75
N PHE A 162 -3.35 4.13 2.79
CA PHE A 162 -3.43 5.43 2.11
C PHE A 162 -3.89 6.55 3.04
N VAL A 163 -4.80 6.24 3.98
CA VAL A 163 -5.24 7.19 5.00
C VAL A 163 -4.10 7.54 5.97
N LEU A 164 -3.29 6.55 6.36
CA LEU A 164 -2.06 6.80 7.11
C LEU A 164 -1.08 7.69 6.33
N ASP A 165 -0.92 7.46 5.04
CA ASP A 165 -0.03 8.28 4.21
C ASP A 165 -0.50 9.75 4.15
N LEU A 166 -1.82 9.98 4.05
CA LEU A 166 -2.40 11.33 4.12
C LEU A 166 -2.18 11.97 5.49
N PHE A 167 -2.43 11.22 6.58
CA PHE A 167 -2.16 11.67 7.95
C PHE A 167 -0.71 12.12 8.10
N LEU A 168 0.22 11.28 7.64
CA LEU A 168 1.64 11.52 7.76
C LEU A 168 2.08 12.78 7.00
N LEU A 169 1.60 12.96 5.77
CA LEU A 169 1.94 14.15 4.98
C LEU A 169 1.40 15.42 5.61
N PHE A 170 0.18 15.36 6.15
CA PHE A 170 -0.40 16.45 6.91
C PHE A 170 0.44 16.75 8.15
N GLN A 171 0.75 15.73 8.96
CA GLN A 171 1.48 15.91 10.21
C GLN A 171 2.89 16.45 9.98
N LEU A 172 3.64 15.89 9.04
CA LEU A 172 4.98 16.39 8.69
C LEU A 172 4.97 17.86 8.28
N ARG A 173 3.94 18.27 7.55
CA ARG A 173 3.78 19.65 7.13
C ARG A 173 3.55 20.55 8.34
N GLU A 174 2.63 20.18 9.23
CA GLU A 174 2.36 20.94 10.46
C GLU A 174 3.60 21.02 11.35
N ASP A 175 4.33 19.92 11.53
CA ASP A 175 5.56 19.87 12.33
C ASP A 175 6.62 20.84 11.78
N VAL A 176 6.84 20.88 10.46
CA VAL A 176 7.78 21.82 9.83
C VAL A 176 7.33 23.27 9.96
N PHE A 177 6.04 23.56 9.79
CA PHE A 177 5.54 24.94 9.91
C PHE A 177 5.60 25.47 11.34
N ALA A 178 5.33 24.62 12.33
CA ALA A 178 5.50 24.97 13.74
C ALA A 178 6.97 25.31 14.07
N ASP A 179 7.93 24.55 13.51
CA ASP A 179 9.36 24.81 13.67
C ASP A 179 9.82 26.12 12.99
N GLU A 180 9.21 26.49 11.86
CA GLU A 180 9.59 27.68 11.07
C GLU A 180 8.90 28.96 11.53
N SER A 181 7.71 28.88 12.12
CA SER A 181 6.91 30.04 12.49
C SER A 181 6.24 29.85 13.84
N SER A 182 6.60 30.70 14.81
CA SER A 182 5.92 30.79 16.11
C SER A 182 4.47 31.27 16.02
N LEU A 183 4.06 31.83 14.87
CA LEU A 183 2.69 32.26 14.59
C LEU A 183 1.86 31.19 13.88
N HIS A 184 2.41 29.98 13.68
CA HIS A 184 1.66 28.89 13.08
C HIS A 184 0.47 28.48 13.96
N LEU A 185 -0.73 28.44 13.37
CA LEU A 185 -1.95 27.99 14.03
C LEU A 185 -2.35 26.64 13.44
N GLU A 186 -2.33 25.61 14.28
CA GLU A 186 -2.64 24.24 13.88
C GLU A 186 -4.07 24.11 13.34
N ARG A 187 -4.24 23.35 12.26
CA ARG A 187 -5.54 23.13 11.62
C ARG A 187 -6.16 21.81 12.06
N GLU A 188 -6.52 21.70 13.34
CA GLU A 188 -7.06 20.48 13.95
C GLU A 188 -8.27 19.90 13.22
N ASP A 189 -9.12 20.76 12.64
CA ASP A 189 -10.31 20.36 11.89
C ASP A 189 -9.98 19.46 10.67
N SER A 190 -8.78 19.57 10.11
CA SER A 190 -8.38 18.79 8.93
C SER A 190 -8.27 17.29 9.23
N LEU A 191 -7.88 16.95 10.46
CA LEU A 191 -7.79 15.55 10.91
C LEU A 191 -9.17 14.97 11.25
N ARG A 192 -10.15 15.84 11.54
CA ARG A 192 -11.51 15.41 11.89
C ARG A 192 -12.12 14.58 10.77
N ASP A 193 -12.05 15.04 9.52
CA ASP A 193 -12.61 14.32 8.37
C ASP A 193 -11.84 13.01 8.09
N LEU A 194 -10.52 13.05 8.28
CA LEU A 194 -9.66 11.88 8.12
C LEU A 194 -10.07 10.74 9.05
N PHE A 195 -10.24 11.00 10.35
CA PHE A 195 -10.56 9.96 11.34
C PHE A 195 -12.05 9.71 11.54
N SER A 196 -12.94 10.64 11.14
CA SER A 196 -14.38 10.44 11.25
C SER A 196 -15.01 9.78 10.02
N PHE A 197 -14.38 9.92 8.85
CA PHE A 197 -14.94 9.43 7.59
C PHE A 197 -13.95 8.58 6.79
N MET A 198 -12.76 9.09 6.47
CA MET A 198 -11.84 8.39 5.56
C MET A 198 -11.29 7.11 6.17
N GLN A 199 -10.84 7.15 7.42
CA GLN A 199 -10.27 6.00 8.12
C GLN A 199 -11.30 4.88 8.30
N PRO A 200 -12.51 5.11 8.85
CA PRO A 200 -13.50 4.04 9.02
C PRO A 200 -13.96 3.44 7.68
N ARG A 201 -14.12 4.28 6.64
CA ARG A 201 -14.47 3.82 5.30
C ARG A 201 -13.39 2.92 4.71
N ALA A 202 -12.13 3.37 4.74
CA ALA A 202 -11.01 2.62 4.19
C ALA A 202 -10.80 1.30 4.95
N ARG A 203 -10.95 1.32 6.28
CA ARG A 203 -10.90 0.12 7.11
C ARG A 203 -11.99 -0.87 6.75
N LEU A 204 -13.22 -0.40 6.57
CA LEU A 204 -14.34 -1.26 6.18
C LEU A 204 -14.12 -1.88 4.79
N GLU A 205 -13.51 -1.14 3.85
CA GLU A 205 -13.11 -1.66 2.54
C GLU A 205 -12.07 -2.78 2.67
N ASP A 206 -11.07 -2.63 3.54
CA ASP A 206 -10.08 -3.68 3.81
C ASP A 206 -10.70 -4.93 4.47
N LEU A 207 -11.62 -4.75 5.43
CA LEU A 207 -12.35 -5.87 6.05
C LEU A 207 -13.21 -6.64 5.03
N ILE A 208 -13.85 -5.92 4.09
CA ILE A 208 -14.64 -6.53 3.02
C ILE A 208 -13.75 -7.29 2.03
N ARG A 209 -12.54 -6.80 1.76
CA ARG A 209 -11.56 -7.58 0.99
C ARG A 209 -11.31 -8.92 1.68
N ASP A 210 -10.98 -8.89 2.96
CA ASP A 210 -10.54 -10.08 3.69
C ASP A 210 -11.69 -11.07 3.87
N PHE A 211 -12.85 -10.62 4.35
CA PHE A 211 -14.05 -11.45 4.51
C PHE A 211 -14.62 -11.92 3.17
N GLY A 212 -14.64 -11.05 2.16
CA GLY A 212 -15.11 -11.36 0.81
C GLY A 212 -14.21 -12.36 0.09
N CYS A 213 -12.89 -12.27 0.24
CA CYS A 213 -11.96 -13.26 -0.29
C CYS A 213 -12.14 -14.61 0.40
N ASN A 214 -12.28 -14.63 1.73
CA ASN A 214 -12.54 -15.87 2.48
C ASN A 214 -13.87 -16.53 2.08
N ALA A 215 -14.89 -15.73 1.75
CA ALA A 215 -16.18 -16.19 1.26
C ALA A 215 -16.19 -16.55 -0.24
N GLY A 216 -15.09 -16.31 -0.98
CA GLY A 216 -15.03 -16.51 -2.44
C GLY A 216 -15.86 -15.51 -3.26
N LEU A 217 -16.33 -14.40 -2.66
CA LEU A 217 -17.16 -13.37 -3.30
C LEU A 217 -16.36 -12.20 -3.85
N VAL A 218 -15.13 -12.01 -3.36
CA VAL A 218 -14.21 -10.97 -3.81
C VAL A 218 -12.89 -11.60 -4.21
N TYR A 219 -12.25 -11.10 -5.25
CA TYR A 219 -10.90 -11.50 -5.63
C TYR A 219 -10.01 -10.29 -5.88
N THR A 220 -8.71 -10.45 -5.65
CA THR A 220 -7.66 -9.51 -6.06
C THR A 220 -6.97 -10.04 -7.31
N SER A 221 -6.32 -9.17 -8.09
CA SER A 221 -5.59 -9.60 -9.30
C SER A 221 -4.55 -10.70 -9.02
N GLN A 222 -3.98 -10.74 -7.81
CA GLN A 222 -3.01 -11.77 -7.40
C GLN A 222 -3.67 -13.15 -7.21
N SER A 223 -4.86 -13.21 -6.60
CA SER A 223 -5.57 -14.47 -6.31
C SER A 223 -5.91 -15.29 -7.57
N ARG A 224 -6.20 -14.61 -8.69
CA ARG A 224 -6.46 -15.28 -9.99
C ARG A 224 -5.26 -16.02 -10.54
N SER A 225 -4.05 -15.54 -10.28
CA SER A 225 -2.83 -16.14 -10.83
C SER A 225 -2.48 -17.46 -10.14
N ALA A 226 -2.81 -17.61 -8.86
CA ALA A 226 -2.55 -18.81 -8.08
C ALA A 226 -3.51 -19.97 -8.41
N SER A 227 -4.79 -19.68 -8.65
CA SER A 227 -5.80 -20.71 -8.94
C SER A 227 -5.63 -21.35 -10.32
N ASN A 228 -5.09 -20.64 -11.31
CA ASN A 228 -4.84 -21.18 -12.66
C ASN A 228 -3.60 -22.09 -12.76
N GLN A 229 -2.71 -22.09 -11.77
CA GLN A 229 -1.51 -22.94 -11.80
C GLN A 229 -1.70 -24.31 -11.14
N GLN A 230 -2.74 -24.49 -10.31
CA GLN A 230 -2.98 -25.77 -9.62
C GLN A 230 -3.72 -26.81 -10.48
N SER A 231 -4.33 -26.43 -11.60
CA SER A 231 -5.10 -27.34 -12.46
C SER A 231 -4.28 -28.12 -13.50
N SER A 232 -2.95 -27.96 -13.56
CA SER A 232 -2.11 -28.57 -14.61
C SER A 232 -1.01 -29.54 -14.13
N SER A 233 -0.98 -29.93 -12.85
CA SER A 233 0.04 -30.85 -12.33
C SER A 233 -0.55 -32.08 -11.62
N ASN A 234 -1.37 -32.85 -12.33
CA ASN A 234 -1.65 -34.25 -11.96
C ASN A 234 -1.04 -35.18 -13.00
N SER A 235 0.26 -35.38 -12.89
CA SER A 235 0.95 -36.53 -13.47
C SER A 235 2.26 -36.77 -12.72
N ARG A 236 2.29 -37.89 -11.98
CA ARG A 236 3.45 -38.79 -11.86
C ARG A 236 4.55 -38.38 -10.86
N ARG A 237 4.47 -38.94 -9.65
CA ARG A 237 5.37 -40.03 -9.17
C ARG A 237 5.10 -40.33 -7.70
N GLN A 238 4.73 -41.60 -7.45
CA GLN A 238 4.83 -42.23 -6.14
C GLN A 238 6.31 -42.42 -5.80
N SER A 239 6.71 -42.04 -4.59
CA SER A 239 7.85 -42.66 -3.90
C SER A 239 7.63 -42.49 -2.39
N GLU A 240 7.25 -43.60 -1.76
CA GLU A 240 7.24 -43.85 -0.33
C GLU A 240 8.65 -43.71 0.24
N TYR A 241 8.85 -42.96 1.32
CA TYR A 241 9.59 -43.43 2.52
C TYR A 241 9.33 -42.51 3.74
N SER A 242 8.80 -43.16 4.79
CA SER A 242 9.26 -43.12 6.19
C SER A 242 8.96 -41.94 7.13
N LEU A 243 8.21 -42.32 8.16
CA LEU A 243 7.94 -41.69 9.46
C LEU A 243 9.20 -41.20 10.20
N SER A 244 9.13 -40.00 10.80
CA SER A 244 8.95 -39.80 12.25
C SER A 244 9.18 -38.33 12.62
N GLU A 245 8.18 -37.65 13.20
CA GLU A 245 8.30 -36.92 14.47
C GLU A 245 7.03 -36.11 14.76
N ARG A 246 6.40 -36.47 15.88
CA ARG A 246 5.33 -35.73 16.54
C ARG A 246 5.97 -34.60 17.34
N MET A 247 5.63 -33.34 17.04
CA MET A 247 5.40 -32.34 18.08
C MET A 247 4.30 -31.35 17.63
N SER A 248 3.40 -31.10 18.58
CA SER A 248 2.19 -30.30 18.46
C SER A 248 2.49 -28.81 18.28
N THR A 249 2.01 -28.24 17.18
CA THR A 249 1.60 -26.82 17.12
C THR A 249 0.27 -26.73 16.39
N ALA A 250 -0.79 -26.51 17.17
CA ALA A 250 -2.11 -26.19 16.66
C ALA A 250 -2.09 -24.86 15.88
N SER A 251 -2.94 -24.78 14.86
CA SER A 251 -3.27 -23.59 14.06
C SER A 251 -2.37 -23.23 12.87
N LEU A 252 -1.98 -24.24 12.09
CA LEU A 252 -1.83 -24.09 10.64
C LEU A 252 -3.16 -24.49 9.98
N ARG A 253 -4.17 -23.61 10.05
CA ARG A 253 -5.28 -23.71 9.09
C ARG A 253 -4.68 -23.36 7.73
N GLY A 254 -4.25 -24.38 6.99
CA GLY A 254 -4.06 -24.28 5.56
C GLY A 254 -5.27 -23.53 5.01
N THR A 255 -5.02 -22.41 4.35
CA THR A 255 -6.05 -21.60 3.75
C THR A 255 -6.82 -22.49 2.78
N HIS A 256 -7.96 -23.03 3.21
CA HIS A 256 -8.91 -23.64 2.32
C HIS A 256 -9.22 -22.56 1.29
N ILE A 257 -8.74 -22.76 0.06
CA ILE A 257 -9.08 -21.89 -1.04
C ILE A 257 -10.56 -22.15 -1.28
N THR A 258 -11.40 -21.30 -0.70
CA THR A 258 -12.84 -21.32 -1.00
C THR A 258 -12.97 -21.11 -2.50
N PRO A 259 -13.68 -22.00 -3.22
CA PRO A 259 -13.84 -21.84 -4.66
C PRO A 259 -14.46 -20.48 -4.95
N LEU A 260 -13.94 -19.80 -5.97
CA LEU A 260 -14.45 -18.50 -6.39
C LEU A 260 -15.90 -18.63 -6.85
N HIS A 261 -16.75 -17.76 -6.35
CA HIS A 261 -18.15 -17.68 -6.76
C HIS A 261 -18.24 -17.21 -8.23
N PRO A 262 -19.18 -17.71 -9.05
CA PRO A 262 -19.33 -17.30 -10.46
C PRO A 262 -19.53 -15.79 -10.65
N ASN A 263 -20.14 -15.14 -9.67
CA ASN A 263 -20.39 -13.69 -9.64
C ASN A 263 -19.41 -12.94 -8.70
N ALA A 264 -18.23 -13.51 -8.43
CA ALA A 264 -17.23 -12.84 -7.62
C ALA A 264 -16.78 -11.52 -8.26
N LEU A 265 -16.55 -10.51 -7.43
CA LEU A 265 -16.23 -9.15 -7.84
C LEU A 265 -14.73 -8.85 -7.66
N PRO A 266 -14.08 -8.14 -8.60
CA PRO A 266 -12.72 -7.65 -8.39
C PRO A 266 -12.72 -6.59 -7.29
N PHE A 267 -11.82 -6.71 -6.32
CA PHE A 267 -11.72 -5.78 -5.19
C PHE A 267 -11.53 -4.33 -5.66
N GLU A 268 -10.81 -4.12 -6.75
CA GLU A 268 -10.53 -2.81 -7.34
C GLU A 268 -11.79 -2.12 -7.88
N SER A 269 -12.84 -2.89 -8.20
CA SER A 269 -14.13 -2.35 -8.65
C SER A 269 -15.08 -1.98 -7.52
N ILE A 270 -14.76 -2.38 -6.28
CA ILE A 270 -15.61 -2.19 -5.11
C ILE A 270 -15.20 -0.92 -4.36
N SER A 271 -16.15 -0.17 -3.85
CA SER A 271 -15.94 0.91 -2.88
C SER A 271 -17.06 0.93 -1.87
N ILE A 272 -16.87 1.63 -0.76
CA ILE A 272 -17.88 1.72 0.29
C ILE A 272 -18.47 3.13 0.34
N SER A 273 -19.80 3.19 0.30
CA SER A 273 -20.55 4.35 0.75
C SER A 273 -20.67 4.26 2.26
N PHE A 274 -20.11 5.22 2.99
CA PHE A 274 -20.09 5.22 4.44
C PHE A 274 -20.90 6.40 4.97
N SER A 275 -21.92 6.15 5.78
CA SER A 275 -22.67 7.20 6.46
C SER A 275 -22.94 6.80 7.92
N ILE A 276 -23.46 7.74 8.71
CA ILE A 276 -23.78 7.50 10.12
C ILE A 276 -24.86 6.43 10.27
N ARG A 277 -25.85 6.41 9.37
CA ARG A 277 -27.06 5.56 9.49
C ARG A 277 -27.07 4.37 8.55
N ARG A 278 -26.22 4.38 7.52
CA ARG A 278 -26.21 3.38 6.45
C ARG A 278 -24.81 3.18 5.91
N ILE A 279 -24.54 1.97 5.48
CA ILE A 279 -23.31 1.61 4.76
C ILE A 279 -23.69 0.76 3.56
N GLY A 280 -22.94 0.88 2.47
CA GLY A 280 -23.24 0.13 1.26
C GLY A 280 -22.04 -0.14 0.39
N ILE A 281 -22.11 -1.26 -0.34
CA ILE A 281 -21.13 -1.66 -1.35
C ILE A 281 -21.50 -1.00 -2.67
N VAL A 282 -20.59 -0.19 -3.19
CA VAL A 282 -20.70 0.53 -4.46
C VAL A 282 -19.78 -0.13 -5.48
N LEU A 283 -20.37 -0.64 -6.55
CA LEU A 283 -19.67 -1.24 -7.68
C LEU A 283 -19.41 -0.18 -8.75
N SER A 284 -18.16 -0.05 -9.18
CA SER A 284 -17.73 0.79 -10.29
C SER A 284 -17.61 -0.05 -11.56
N SER A 285 -18.37 0.30 -12.59
CA SER A 285 -18.27 -0.32 -13.92
C SER A 285 -17.15 0.32 -14.75
N GLN A 286 -16.67 -0.37 -15.78
CA GLN A 286 -15.61 0.11 -16.69
C GLN A 286 -15.95 1.45 -17.38
N GLY A 287 -17.24 1.81 -17.47
CA GLY A 287 -17.70 3.12 -17.96
C GLY A 287 -17.77 4.22 -16.89
N GLY A 288 -17.15 4.05 -15.73
CA GLY A 288 -17.17 5.02 -14.62
C GLY A 288 -18.51 5.12 -13.86
N ARG A 289 -19.56 4.46 -14.35
CA ARG A 289 -20.86 4.39 -13.66
C ARG A 289 -20.71 3.63 -12.36
N LYS A 290 -21.09 4.29 -11.26
CA LYS A 290 -21.14 3.71 -9.92
C LYS A 290 -22.59 3.34 -9.59
N ARG A 291 -22.78 2.18 -8.96
CA ARG A 291 -24.09 1.77 -8.41
C ARG A 291 -23.92 1.09 -7.07
N THR A 292 -24.82 1.37 -6.14
CA THR A 292 -24.91 0.61 -4.89
C THR A 292 -25.57 -0.73 -5.18
N ILE A 293 -24.90 -1.83 -4.81
CA ILE A 293 -25.40 -3.20 -5.01
C ILE A 293 -25.94 -3.83 -3.73
N VAL A 294 -25.43 -3.37 -2.58
CA VAL A 294 -25.84 -3.80 -1.24
C VAL A 294 -25.83 -2.57 -0.34
N GLU A 295 -26.87 -2.40 0.47
CA GLU A 295 -26.96 -1.33 1.47
C GLU A 295 -27.64 -1.87 2.72
N ILE A 296 -27.04 -1.62 3.88
CA ILE A 296 -27.60 -2.02 5.18
C ILE A 296 -27.68 -0.82 6.13
N PRO A 297 -28.67 -0.80 7.05
CA PRO A 297 -28.67 0.16 8.14
C PRO A 297 -27.44 -0.09 9.03
N ARG A 298 -26.91 0.99 9.59
CA ARG A 298 -25.78 0.97 10.52
C ARG A 298 -26.17 1.65 11.81
N ASP A 299 -25.86 1.01 12.94
CA ASP A 299 -25.89 1.67 14.24
C ASP A 299 -24.52 2.30 14.55
N ARG A 300 -24.53 3.43 15.25
CA ARG A 300 -23.31 4.15 15.66
C ARG A 300 -22.47 3.33 16.65
N SER A 301 -23.10 2.46 17.43
CA SER A 301 -22.42 1.59 18.39
C SER A 301 -21.79 0.34 17.76
N GLU A 302 -22.12 0.05 16.50
CA GLU A 302 -21.69 -1.17 15.80
C GLU A 302 -20.22 -1.10 15.36
N THR A 303 -19.49 -2.20 15.56
CA THR A 303 -18.10 -2.35 15.12
C THR A 303 -18.01 -2.53 13.60
N LEU A 304 -16.89 -2.12 12.99
CA LEU A 304 -16.71 -2.23 11.55
C LEU A 304 -16.66 -3.69 11.07
N GLU A 305 -16.17 -4.61 11.91
CA GLU A 305 -16.13 -6.04 11.64
C GLU A 305 -17.54 -6.62 11.50
N ARG A 306 -18.46 -6.24 12.41
CA ARG A 306 -19.85 -6.69 12.33
C ARG A 306 -20.55 -6.13 11.10
N CYS A 307 -20.37 -4.83 10.85
CA CYS A 307 -20.81 -4.17 9.63
C CYS A 307 -20.30 -4.88 8.36
N ALA A 308 -19.01 -5.21 8.30
CA ALA A 308 -18.40 -5.92 7.18
C ALA A 308 -19.02 -7.31 7.00
N SER A 309 -19.19 -8.07 8.09
CA SER A 309 -19.80 -9.40 8.06
C SER A 309 -21.23 -9.35 7.51
N HIS A 310 -22.05 -8.38 7.94
CA HIS A 310 -23.41 -8.19 7.42
C HIS A 310 -23.39 -7.82 5.93
N LEU A 311 -22.49 -6.93 5.50
CA LEU A 311 -22.35 -6.56 4.10
C LEU A 311 -21.96 -7.75 3.21
N ILE A 312 -21.08 -8.63 3.68
CA ILE A 312 -20.69 -9.85 2.95
C ILE A 312 -21.84 -10.86 2.88
N HIS A 313 -22.64 -10.99 3.94
CA HIS A 313 -23.84 -11.83 3.94
C HIS A 313 -24.84 -11.37 2.87
N GLU A 314 -25.16 -10.07 2.84
CA GLU A 314 -26.06 -9.50 1.84
C GLU A 314 -25.47 -9.56 0.42
N LEU A 315 -24.15 -9.38 0.28
CA LEU A 315 -23.45 -9.54 -1.00
C LEU A 315 -23.58 -10.96 -1.54
N LYS A 316 -23.58 -11.97 -0.67
CA LYS A 316 -23.83 -13.36 -1.06
C LYS A 316 -25.24 -13.53 -1.63
N GLY A 317 -26.27 -13.05 -0.94
CA GLY A 317 -27.66 -13.11 -1.43
C GLY A 317 -27.85 -12.35 -2.76
N TRP A 318 -27.16 -11.23 -2.93
CA TRP A 318 -27.12 -10.50 -4.21
C TRP A 318 -26.43 -11.32 -5.33
N ALA A 319 -25.32 -11.97 -5.02
CA ALA A 319 -24.57 -12.78 -5.98
C ALA A 319 -25.37 -14.02 -6.43
N ASP A 320 -26.09 -14.67 -5.51
CA ASP A 320 -26.94 -15.83 -5.78
C ASP A 320 -28.16 -15.44 -6.64
N SER A 321 -28.84 -14.33 -6.31
CA SER A 321 -30.00 -13.85 -7.08
C SER A 321 -29.64 -13.45 -8.51
N THR A 322 -28.47 -12.82 -8.71
CA THR A 322 -27.97 -12.45 -10.05
C THR A 322 -27.71 -13.67 -10.93
N GLN A 323 -27.36 -14.82 -10.35
CA GLN A 323 -27.17 -16.06 -11.09
C GLN A 323 -28.49 -16.64 -11.59
N SER A 324 -29.57 -16.53 -10.80
CA SER A 324 -30.89 -17.02 -11.18
C SER A 324 -31.49 -16.27 -12.36
N THR A 325 -31.25 -14.97 -12.51
CA THR A 325 -31.78 -14.17 -13.62
C THR A 325 -31.11 -14.47 -14.96
N ARG A 326 -29.93 -15.09 -14.97
CA ARG A 326 -29.17 -15.41 -16.19
C ARG A 326 -29.51 -16.78 -16.79
N ARG A 327 -30.28 -17.62 -16.09
CA ARG A 327 -30.71 -18.94 -16.56
C ARG A 327 -32.12 -18.84 -17.13
#